data_AF-A0A158L665-F1
#
_entry.id   AF-A0A158L665-F1
#
_cell.length_a   1.000
_cell.length_b   1.000
_cell.length_c   1.000
_cell.angle_alpha   90.00
_cell.angle_beta   90.00
_cell.angle_gamma   90.00
#
_symmetry.space_group_name_H-M   'P 1'
#
loop_
_entity.id
_entity.type
_entity.pdbx_description
1 polymer ?
#
loop_
_entity_poly.entity_id
_entity_poly.type
_entity_poly.pdbx_seq_one_letter_code
_entity_poly.pdbx_strand_id
1 'polypeptide(L)'
;MHWDSVHPQLDESDGDDPTARVNALSGLVDGCGLPGDLRDVPFVAPRGQRGYALRDIEVLAGEAPPSDGADLPTLAVIDAAFAQSGAADAEATRAALRASIASAARIEALLTERVGPARALDFGPLARILVRIAEFVEARVAACGGMGSGGSAIATSTNEEDAVTGSATHRAAIPGTASPARIASARDVIDVLDTICAYYAEHEPSSPLPVLLQRARRLVGKSFIEIIEDVAPDGAGQFRHLGGVE
;
A
#
# COMPACT_ATOMS: atom_id res chain seq x y z
N MET A 1 -20.34 29.02 -1.95
CA MET A 1 -19.13 28.75 -2.76
C MET A 1 -18.75 30.04 -3.47
N HIS A 2 -17.45 30.27 -3.68
CA HIS A 2 -16.91 31.51 -4.25
C HIS A 2 -16.26 31.30 -5.63
N TRP A 3 -16.83 30.41 -6.45
CA TRP A 3 -16.23 30.04 -7.74
C TRP A 3 -15.98 31.26 -8.63
N ASP A 4 -16.92 32.20 -8.71
CA ASP A 4 -16.79 33.32 -9.64
C ASP A 4 -15.70 34.31 -9.18
N SER A 5 -15.56 34.52 -7.87
CA SER A 5 -14.66 35.53 -7.29
C SER A 5 -13.31 35.00 -6.78
N VAL A 6 -13.05 33.68 -6.85
CA VAL A 6 -11.79 33.10 -6.36
C VAL A 6 -10.63 33.47 -7.29
N HIS A 7 -9.46 33.73 -6.70
CA HIS A 7 -8.23 33.98 -7.45
C HIS A 7 -7.49 32.68 -7.76
N PRO A 8 -6.85 32.55 -8.94
CA PRO A 8 -6.86 33.49 -10.07
C PRO A 8 -8.26 33.68 -10.66
N GLN A 9 -8.66 34.93 -10.96
CA GLN A 9 -9.99 35.20 -11.53
C GLN A 9 -10.05 34.79 -13.00
N LEU A 10 -11.25 34.43 -13.49
CA LEU A 10 -11.47 34.19 -14.91
C LEU A 10 -11.43 35.53 -15.65
N ASP A 11 -10.85 35.51 -16.85
CA ASP A 11 -10.71 36.68 -17.71
C ASP A 11 -11.63 36.50 -18.93
N GLU A 12 -12.64 37.36 -19.03
CA GLU A 12 -13.58 37.36 -20.17
C GLU A 12 -12.86 37.58 -21.51
N SER A 13 -11.70 38.25 -21.50
CA SER A 13 -10.91 38.50 -22.71
C SER A 13 -10.24 37.25 -23.28
N ASP A 14 -10.08 36.19 -22.48
CA ASP A 14 -9.58 34.86 -22.89
C ASP A 14 -10.69 33.80 -22.88
N GLY A 15 -11.96 34.23 -22.93
CA GLY A 15 -13.11 33.33 -22.94
C GLY A 15 -13.28 32.54 -21.65
N ASP A 16 -12.95 33.15 -20.51
CA ASP A 16 -13.07 32.55 -19.17
C ASP A 16 -12.26 31.24 -19.01
N ASP A 17 -11.04 31.16 -19.57
CA ASP A 17 -10.19 29.97 -19.48
C ASP A 17 -9.86 29.60 -18.02
N PRO A 18 -10.30 28.43 -17.51
CA PRO A 18 -10.05 28.02 -16.14
C PRO A 18 -8.65 27.42 -15.90
N THR A 19 -7.78 27.35 -16.92
CA THR A 19 -6.47 26.68 -16.84
C THR A 19 -5.62 27.16 -15.66
N ALA A 20 -5.57 28.46 -15.37
CA ALA A 20 -4.81 28.98 -14.23
C ALA A 20 -5.34 28.48 -12.87
N ARG A 21 -6.66 28.34 -12.72
CA ARG A 21 -7.29 27.81 -11.50
C ARG A 21 -7.02 26.32 -11.35
N VAL A 22 -7.14 25.56 -12.43
CA VAL A 22 -6.85 24.12 -12.46
C VAL A 22 -5.39 23.87 -12.09
N ASN A 23 -4.46 24.61 -12.69
CA ASN A 23 -3.03 24.49 -12.40
C ASN A 23 -2.67 24.83 -10.95
N ALA A 24 -3.38 25.76 -10.31
CA ALA A 24 -3.18 26.08 -8.90
C ALA A 24 -3.51 24.91 -7.95
N LEU A 25 -4.31 23.94 -8.42
CA LEU A 25 -4.67 22.75 -7.65
C LEU A 25 -3.81 21.52 -8.01
N SER A 26 -2.88 21.64 -8.97
CA SER A 26 -2.07 20.51 -9.45
C SER A 26 -1.25 19.84 -8.34
N GLY A 27 -0.75 20.61 -7.37
CA GLY A 27 -0.02 20.08 -6.21
C GLY A 27 -0.84 19.15 -5.30
N LEU A 28 -2.18 19.15 -5.40
CA LEU A 28 -3.04 18.21 -4.66
C LEU A 28 -3.01 16.80 -5.25
N VAL A 29 -2.67 16.66 -6.54
CA VAL A 29 -2.72 15.38 -7.27
C VAL A 29 -1.34 14.94 -7.76
N ASP A 30 -0.35 15.83 -7.74
CA ASP A 30 1.03 15.55 -8.10
C ASP A 30 1.66 14.51 -7.14
N GLY A 31 2.30 13.48 -7.70
CA GLY A 31 3.00 12.45 -6.93
C GLY A 31 4.13 12.97 -6.06
N CYS A 32 4.74 14.11 -6.43
CA CYS A 32 5.74 14.82 -5.64
C CYS A 32 5.14 15.93 -4.75
N GLY A 33 3.83 16.19 -4.85
CA GLY A 33 3.11 17.12 -4.01
C GLY A 33 2.46 16.42 -2.81
N LEU A 34 1.21 16.77 -2.51
CA LEU A 34 0.47 16.26 -1.37
C LEU A 34 0.43 14.70 -1.28
N PRO A 35 0.15 13.95 -2.37
CA PRO A 35 0.30 12.50 -2.40
C PRO A 35 1.67 11.99 -1.93
N GLY A 36 2.75 12.68 -2.30
CA GLY A 36 4.11 12.35 -1.88
C GLY A 36 4.28 12.59 -0.37
N ASP A 37 3.91 13.78 0.08
CA ASP A 37 4.00 14.19 1.50
C ASP A 37 3.22 13.23 2.42
N LEU A 38 2.00 12.84 2.01
CA LEU A 38 1.14 11.93 2.77
C LEU A 38 1.74 10.53 2.99
N ARG A 39 2.73 10.11 2.18
CA ARG A 39 3.40 8.82 2.40
C ARG A 39 4.19 8.78 3.70
N ASP A 40 4.73 9.92 4.11
CA ASP A 40 5.57 10.06 5.30
C ASP A 40 4.81 10.64 6.50
N VAL A 41 3.55 11.07 6.32
CA VAL A 41 2.70 11.54 7.43
C VAL A 41 2.28 10.36 8.30
N PRO A 42 2.59 10.37 9.62
CA PRO A 42 2.20 9.29 10.51
C PRO A 42 0.68 9.24 10.73
N PHE A 43 0.08 8.07 10.54
CA PHE A 43 -1.32 7.81 10.91
C PHE A 43 -1.47 7.38 12.37
N VAL A 44 -0.37 6.96 13.02
CA VAL A 44 -0.32 6.66 14.45
C VAL A 44 1.04 7.05 15.00
N ALA A 45 1.06 7.74 16.15
CA ALA A 45 2.29 8.25 16.77
C ALA A 45 2.25 8.08 18.29
N PRO A 46 2.75 6.96 18.83
CA PRO A 46 2.83 6.75 20.27
C PRO A 46 3.75 7.78 20.92
N ARG A 47 3.40 8.20 22.14
CA ARG A 47 4.20 9.18 22.88
C ARG A 47 5.61 8.66 23.14
N GLY A 48 6.62 9.43 22.74
CA GLY A 48 8.03 9.11 22.97
C GLY A 48 8.62 8.04 22.02
N GLN A 49 7.90 7.64 20.97
CA GLN A 49 8.36 6.70 19.95
C GLN A 49 8.19 7.30 18.55
N ARG A 50 8.77 6.64 17.54
CA ARG A 50 8.51 7.01 16.14
C ARG A 50 7.05 6.72 15.78
N GLY A 51 6.47 7.58 14.95
CA GLY A 51 5.19 7.29 14.32
C GLY A 51 5.30 6.30 13.16
N TYR A 52 4.16 5.76 12.74
CA TYR A 52 4.06 4.89 11.58
C TYR A 52 3.23 5.56 10.49
N ALA A 53 3.75 5.55 9.28
CA ALA A 53 3.20 6.19 8.08
C ALA A 53 2.93 5.17 6.98
N LEU A 54 2.35 5.61 5.86
CA LEU A 54 2.04 4.72 4.74
C LEU A 54 3.28 3.98 4.22
N ARG A 55 4.45 4.63 4.25
CA ARG A 55 5.73 4.00 3.90
C ARG A 55 6.01 2.74 4.71
N ASP A 56 5.68 2.71 6.00
CA ASP A 56 5.85 1.51 6.83
C ASP A 56 4.94 0.36 6.37
N ILE A 57 3.74 0.68 5.88
CA ILE A 57 2.82 -0.31 5.29
C ILE A 57 3.37 -0.84 3.97
N GLU A 58 3.91 0.04 3.11
CA GLU A 58 4.52 -0.34 1.83
C GLU A 58 5.76 -1.25 2.05
N VAL A 59 6.57 -0.94 3.05
CA VAL A 59 7.71 -1.78 3.47
C VAL A 59 7.24 -3.14 4.00
N LEU A 60 6.20 -3.17 4.83
CA LEU A 60 5.58 -4.41 5.35
C LEU A 60 5.01 -5.29 4.22
N ALA A 61 4.44 -4.67 3.19
CA ALA A 61 3.90 -5.35 2.02
C ALA A 61 4.99 -5.82 1.03
N GLY A 62 6.25 -5.41 1.23
CA GLY A 62 7.36 -5.68 0.30
C GLY A 62 7.30 -4.84 -0.98
N GLU A 63 6.54 -3.75 -0.98
CA GLU A 63 6.38 -2.84 -2.12
C GLU A 63 7.45 -1.74 -2.15
N ALA A 64 8.04 -1.44 -0.99
CA ALA A 64 9.11 -0.47 -0.84
C ALA A 64 10.30 -1.06 -0.06
N PRO A 65 11.55 -0.70 -0.40
CA PRO A 65 12.70 -1.10 0.39
C PRO A 65 12.67 -0.43 1.77
N PRO A 66 13.13 -1.11 2.84
CA PRO A 66 13.32 -0.48 4.12
C PRO A 66 14.35 0.67 3.98
N SER A 67 14.17 1.74 4.74
CA SER A 67 15.17 2.80 4.82
C SER A 67 16.50 2.24 5.37
N ASP A 68 17.62 2.77 4.88
CA ASP A 68 18.96 2.32 5.30
C ASP A 68 19.10 2.35 6.83
N GLY A 69 19.35 1.17 7.42
CA GLY A 69 19.55 1.00 8.85
C GLY A 69 18.29 1.05 9.72
N ALA A 70 17.08 1.11 9.12
CA ALA A 70 15.83 1.06 9.87
C ALA A 70 15.35 -0.38 10.08
N ASP A 71 14.97 -0.71 11.33
CA ASP A 71 14.31 -1.98 11.64
C ASP A 71 12.96 -2.07 10.93
N LEU A 72 12.78 -3.16 10.18
CA LEU A 72 11.51 -3.53 9.54
C LEU A 72 10.39 -3.52 10.59
N PRO A 73 9.39 -2.63 10.47
CA PRO A 73 8.25 -2.69 11.36
C PRO A 73 7.53 -4.03 11.17
N THR A 74 6.99 -4.57 12.26
CA THR A 74 6.08 -5.72 12.19
C THR A 74 4.66 -5.24 12.45
N LEU A 75 3.65 -5.97 11.95
CA LEU A 75 2.25 -5.66 12.22
C LEU A 75 1.97 -5.59 13.73
N ALA A 76 2.56 -6.48 14.53
CA ALA A 76 2.40 -6.50 15.98
C ALA A 76 2.90 -5.21 16.67
N VAL A 77 4.00 -4.63 16.16
CA VAL A 77 4.54 -3.36 16.69
C VAL A 77 3.61 -2.20 16.34
N ILE A 78 3.04 -2.18 15.13
CA ILE A 78 2.05 -1.16 14.75
C ILE A 78 0.77 -1.31 15.58
N ASP A 79 0.29 -2.54 15.80
CA ASP A 79 -0.89 -2.78 16.63
C ASP A 79 -0.67 -2.32 18.08
N ALA A 80 0.52 -2.57 18.62
CA ALA A 80 0.92 -2.03 19.92
C ALA A 80 1.00 -0.48 19.93
N ALA A 81 1.36 0.15 18.81
CA ALA A 81 1.36 1.60 18.67
C ALA A 81 -0.06 2.20 18.75
N PHE A 82 -1.04 1.54 18.15
CA PHE A 82 -2.46 1.91 18.30
C PHE A 82 -2.95 1.75 19.74
N ALA A 83 -2.59 0.64 20.40
CA ALA A 83 -2.95 0.40 21.80
C ALA A 83 -2.37 1.47 22.74
N GLN A 84 -1.13 1.92 22.49
CA GLN A 84 -0.45 2.96 23.28
C GLN A 84 -0.97 4.38 23.01
N SER A 85 -1.34 4.69 21.77
CA SER A 85 -1.89 6.01 21.40
C SER A 85 -3.32 6.19 21.95
N GLY A 86 -4.06 5.11 22.05
CA GLY A 86 -5.40 5.08 22.64
C GLY A 86 -6.53 5.24 21.61
N ALA A 87 -7.73 4.79 22.01
CA ALA A 87 -8.88 4.69 21.11
C ALA A 87 -9.38 6.05 20.60
N ALA A 88 -9.27 7.12 21.39
CA ALA A 88 -9.72 8.45 21.01
C ALA A 88 -8.88 9.03 19.85
N ASP A 89 -7.55 8.88 19.91
CA ASP A 89 -6.65 9.35 18.86
C ASP A 89 -6.82 8.53 17.58
N ALA A 90 -6.96 7.21 17.69
CA ALA A 90 -7.22 6.33 16.55
C ALA A 90 -8.55 6.65 15.86
N GLU A 91 -9.60 6.95 16.64
CA GLU A 91 -10.90 7.38 16.13
C GLU A 91 -10.82 8.75 15.44
N ALA A 92 -10.08 9.70 16.01
CA ALA A 92 -9.86 11.01 15.41
C ALA A 92 -9.14 10.90 14.06
N THR A 93 -8.09 10.08 13.96
CA THR A 93 -7.41 9.79 12.69
C THR A 93 -8.36 9.16 11.68
N ARG A 94 -9.15 8.16 12.10
CA ARG A 94 -10.15 7.50 11.23
C ARG A 94 -11.17 8.50 10.68
N ALA A 95 -11.70 9.37 11.53
CA ALA A 95 -12.64 10.41 11.12
C ALA A 95 -12.00 11.42 10.15
N ALA A 96 -10.76 11.84 10.41
CA ALA A 96 -10.01 12.74 9.53
C ALA A 96 -9.79 12.12 8.14
N LEU A 97 -9.37 10.85 8.05
CA LEU A 97 -9.17 10.15 6.78
C LEU A 97 -10.46 10.08 5.97
N ARG A 98 -11.59 9.74 6.59
CA ARG A 98 -12.91 9.73 5.92
C ARG A 98 -13.32 11.10 5.42
N ALA A 99 -13.12 12.14 6.24
CA ALA A 99 -13.42 13.51 5.85
C ALA A 99 -12.54 13.99 4.68
N SER A 100 -11.27 13.58 4.65
CA SER A 100 -10.34 13.87 3.56
C SER A 100 -10.75 13.18 2.26
N ILE A 101 -11.10 11.89 2.30
CA ILE A 101 -11.62 11.15 1.14
C ILE A 101 -12.87 11.83 0.58
N ALA A 102 -13.84 12.14 1.45
CA ALA A 102 -15.07 12.82 1.05
C ALA A 102 -14.79 14.23 0.49
N SER A 103 -13.77 14.92 0.99
CA SER A 103 -13.41 16.25 0.49
C SER A 103 -12.71 16.19 -0.87
N ALA A 104 -11.79 15.25 -1.07
CA ALA A 104 -11.17 15.02 -2.38
C ALA A 104 -12.22 14.70 -3.46
N ALA A 105 -13.16 13.80 -3.17
CA ALA A 105 -14.25 13.47 -4.09
C ALA A 105 -15.16 14.67 -4.39
N ARG A 106 -15.47 15.51 -3.39
CA ARG A 106 -16.25 16.74 -3.61
C ARG A 106 -15.50 17.77 -4.46
N ILE A 107 -14.19 17.91 -4.27
CA ILE A 107 -13.36 18.83 -5.07
C ILE A 107 -13.34 18.37 -6.52
N GLU A 108 -13.08 17.08 -6.77
CA GLU A 108 -13.07 16.49 -8.11
C GLU A 108 -14.43 16.63 -8.82
N ALA A 109 -15.53 16.33 -8.11
CA ALA A 109 -16.88 16.50 -8.65
C ALA A 109 -17.18 17.96 -9.02
N LEU A 110 -16.82 18.91 -8.15
CA LEU A 110 -17.02 20.34 -8.40
C LEU A 110 -16.16 20.82 -9.58
N LEU A 111 -14.90 20.42 -9.67
CA LEU A 111 -14.05 20.78 -10.80
C LEU A 111 -14.61 20.22 -12.10
N THR A 112 -15.00 18.95 -12.10
CA THR A 112 -15.60 18.29 -13.27
C THR A 112 -16.89 19.00 -13.72
N GLU A 113 -17.75 19.38 -12.77
CA GLU A 113 -18.96 20.17 -13.05
C GLU A 113 -18.64 21.52 -13.70
N ARG A 114 -17.59 22.20 -13.24
CA ARG A 114 -17.28 23.58 -13.64
C ARG A 114 -16.44 23.71 -14.90
N VAL A 115 -15.44 22.84 -15.08
CA VAL A 115 -14.48 22.94 -16.20
C VAL A 115 -14.66 21.83 -17.24
N GLY A 116 -15.50 20.84 -16.94
CA GLY A 116 -15.72 19.65 -17.76
C GLY A 116 -14.67 18.57 -17.50
N PRO A 117 -14.98 17.29 -17.80
CA PRO A 117 -14.11 16.16 -17.48
C PRO A 117 -12.77 16.19 -18.22
N ALA A 118 -12.71 16.81 -19.40
CA ALA A 118 -11.48 16.90 -20.20
C ALA A 118 -10.41 17.83 -19.60
N ARG A 119 -10.79 18.75 -18.69
CA ARG A 119 -9.90 19.74 -18.05
C ARG A 119 -9.81 19.58 -16.54
N ALA A 120 -10.59 18.67 -15.96
CA ALA A 120 -10.54 18.39 -14.53
C ALA A 120 -9.26 17.64 -14.18
N LEU A 121 -8.76 17.86 -12.97
CA LEU A 121 -7.67 17.05 -12.42
C LEU A 121 -8.20 15.69 -11.96
N ASP A 122 -7.42 14.64 -12.20
CA ASP A 122 -7.68 13.30 -11.66
C ASP A 122 -7.21 13.23 -10.21
N PHE A 123 -8.16 13.09 -9.26
CA PHE A 123 -7.85 12.93 -7.84
C PHE A 123 -7.62 11.47 -7.44
N GLY A 124 -7.72 10.53 -8.38
CA GLY A 124 -7.50 9.10 -8.18
C GLY A 124 -6.19 8.75 -7.45
N PRO A 125 -5.03 9.33 -7.80
CA PRO A 125 -3.77 9.08 -7.08
C PRO A 125 -3.84 9.44 -5.59
N LEU A 126 -4.40 10.60 -5.25
CA LEU A 126 -4.60 11.03 -3.85
C LEU A 126 -5.61 10.13 -3.14
N ALA A 127 -6.73 9.83 -3.80
CA ALA A 127 -7.78 8.99 -3.24
C ALA A 127 -7.27 7.59 -2.90
N ARG A 128 -6.47 6.96 -3.77
CA ARG A 128 -5.88 5.64 -3.51
C ARG A 128 -5.01 5.63 -2.25
N ILE A 129 -4.19 6.65 -2.04
CA ILE A 129 -3.36 6.79 -0.84
C ILE A 129 -4.23 6.93 0.41
N LEU A 130 -5.21 7.84 0.39
CA LEU A 130 -6.09 8.08 1.53
C LEU A 130 -6.93 6.84 1.89
N VAL A 131 -7.48 6.14 0.89
CA VAL A 131 -8.27 4.92 1.09
C VAL A 131 -7.41 3.81 1.68
N ARG A 132 -6.20 3.60 1.16
CA ARG A 132 -5.28 2.58 1.68
C ARG A 132 -4.94 2.81 3.15
N ILE A 133 -4.65 4.06 3.54
CA ILE A 133 -4.40 4.40 4.95
C ILE A 133 -5.68 4.20 5.77
N ALA A 134 -6.83 4.64 5.25
CA ALA A 134 -8.13 4.50 5.92
C ALA A 134 -8.47 3.04 6.21
N GLU A 135 -8.37 2.14 5.24
CA GLU A 135 -8.65 0.70 5.42
C GLU A 135 -7.75 0.10 6.50
N PHE A 136 -6.46 0.44 6.49
CA PHE A 136 -5.49 -0.05 7.47
C PHE A 136 -5.78 0.44 8.90
N VAL A 137 -6.19 1.69 9.06
CA VAL A 137 -6.61 2.29 10.33
C VAL A 137 -7.95 1.71 10.79
N GLU A 138 -8.92 1.58 9.89
CA GLU A 138 -10.26 1.06 10.19
C GLU A 138 -10.22 -0.37 10.73
N ALA A 139 -9.41 -1.24 10.12
CA ALA A 139 -9.22 -2.61 10.60
C ALA A 139 -8.76 -2.65 12.08
N ARG A 140 -7.92 -1.69 12.50
CA ARG A 140 -7.36 -1.63 13.85
C ARG A 140 -8.30 -0.98 14.85
N VAL A 141 -8.98 0.09 14.45
CA VAL A 141 -10.02 0.71 15.28
C VAL A 141 -11.14 -0.30 15.56
N ALA A 142 -11.55 -1.09 14.56
CA ALA A 142 -12.53 -2.15 14.74
C ALA A 142 -12.07 -3.24 15.73
N ALA A 143 -10.80 -3.66 15.64
CA ALA A 143 -10.22 -4.64 16.55
C ALA A 143 -10.16 -4.13 18.01
N CYS A 144 -9.78 -2.87 18.23
CA CYS A 144 -9.78 -2.26 19.56
C CYS A 144 -11.19 -2.02 20.11
N GLY A 145 -12.16 -1.70 19.26
CA GLY A 145 -13.57 -1.50 19.65
C GLY A 145 -14.29 -2.79 20.03
N GLY A 146 -13.90 -3.93 19.47
CA GLY A 146 -14.49 -5.25 19.77
C GLY A 146 -14.13 -5.81 21.16
N MET A 147 -13.05 -5.34 21.77
CA MET A 147 -12.63 -5.73 23.13
C MET A 147 -13.23 -4.84 24.23
N GLY A 148 -14.07 -3.87 23.88
CA GLY A 148 -14.62 -2.84 24.77
C GLY A 148 -15.99 -3.15 25.41
N SER A 149 -16.46 -4.39 25.43
CA SER A 149 -17.68 -4.77 26.16
C SER A 149 -17.56 -6.17 26.76
N GLY A 150 -16.78 -6.29 27.84
CA GLY A 150 -16.59 -7.56 28.55
C GLY A 150 -15.69 -7.44 29.77
N GLY A 151 -15.83 -6.38 30.56
CA GLY A 151 -15.22 -6.35 31.89
C GLY A 151 -15.95 -7.30 32.83
N SER A 152 -15.37 -8.45 33.15
CA SER A 152 -15.64 -9.12 34.43
C SER A 152 -14.50 -10.03 34.86
N ALA A 153 -13.88 -9.60 35.96
CA ALA A 153 -13.31 -10.39 37.05
C ALA A 153 -12.18 -11.39 36.76
N ILE A 154 -10.99 -10.89 37.08
CA ILE A 154 -9.89 -11.57 37.80
C ILE A 154 -10.40 -12.74 38.66
N ALA A 155 -9.90 -13.94 38.40
CA ALA A 155 -9.84 -15.03 39.37
C ALA A 155 -8.45 -15.68 39.30
N THR A 156 -7.59 -15.21 40.18
CA THR A 156 -6.33 -15.81 40.58
C THR A 156 -6.61 -17.17 41.23
N SER A 157 -6.03 -18.24 40.71
CA SER A 157 -5.79 -19.47 41.47
C SER A 157 -4.46 -20.08 41.03
N THR A 158 -3.46 -19.82 41.85
CA THR A 158 -2.23 -20.58 41.99
C THR A 158 -2.55 -22.03 42.35
N ASN A 159 -1.86 -22.99 41.74
CA ASN A 159 -1.36 -24.18 42.42
C ASN A 159 -0.28 -24.84 41.55
N GLU A 160 0.88 -25.02 42.17
CA GLU A 160 2.05 -25.75 41.70
C GLU A 160 1.94 -27.25 42.01
N GLU A 161 2.93 -27.99 41.47
CA GLU A 161 3.35 -29.38 41.70
C GLU A 161 2.62 -30.45 40.87
N ASP A 162 3.22 -30.96 39.79
CA ASP A 162 4.41 -31.83 39.63
C ASP A 162 4.04 -33.32 39.57
N ALA A 163 4.75 -34.02 38.67
CA ALA A 163 4.99 -35.45 38.56
C ALA A 163 4.72 -36.08 37.18
N VAL A 164 5.87 -36.40 36.57
CA VAL A 164 6.17 -37.21 35.38
C VAL A 164 5.58 -38.63 35.43
N THR A 165 5.10 -39.15 34.29
CA THR A 165 5.59 -40.37 33.59
C THR A 165 4.70 -40.71 32.39
N GLY A 166 5.35 -41.12 31.29
CA GLY A 166 4.77 -41.13 29.96
C GLY A 166 4.05 -42.41 29.51
N SER A 167 3.51 -42.35 28.29
CA SER A 167 3.49 -43.47 27.37
C SER A 167 3.15 -43.00 25.95
N ALA A 168 3.91 -43.51 24.99
CA ALA A 168 3.78 -43.24 23.58
C ALA A 168 2.45 -43.75 23.02
N THR A 169 1.75 -42.92 22.25
CA THR A 169 0.78 -43.39 21.26
C THR A 169 0.92 -42.57 19.97
N HIS A 170 1.12 -43.31 18.89
CA HIS A 170 1.06 -42.89 17.50
C HIS A 170 -0.11 -41.93 17.26
N ARG A 171 0.18 -40.72 16.76
CA ARG A 171 -0.83 -39.90 16.08
C ARG A 171 -0.41 -39.66 14.64
N ALA A 172 -1.24 -40.16 13.75
CA ALA A 172 -1.13 -40.05 12.31
C ALA A 172 -0.89 -38.59 11.89
N ALA A 173 0.06 -38.42 10.97
CA ALA A 173 0.30 -37.17 10.29
C ALA A 173 -0.95 -36.79 9.49
N ILE A 174 -1.60 -35.72 9.93
CA ILE A 174 -2.57 -34.98 9.13
C ILE A 174 -1.73 -34.14 8.15
N PRO A 175 -2.03 -34.11 6.84
CA PRO A 175 -1.27 -33.29 5.90
C PRO A 175 -1.40 -31.83 6.34
N GLY A 176 -0.28 -31.23 6.74
CA GLY A 176 -0.23 -29.83 7.08
C GLY A 176 -0.72 -29.03 5.88
N THR A 177 -1.65 -28.11 6.12
CA THR A 177 -1.91 -26.99 5.23
C THR A 177 -0.56 -26.32 5.00
N ALA A 178 -0.01 -26.51 3.81
CA ALA A 178 1.25 -25.91 3.42
C ALA A 178 1.14 -24.41 3.70
N SER A 179 2.04 -23.89 4.53
CA SER A 179 2.26 -22.45 4.58
C SER A 179 2.45 -21.95 3.14
N PRO A 180 1.98 -20.74 2.78
CA PRO A 180 2.20 -20.20 1.45
C PRO A 180 3.69 -20.36 1.13
N ALA A 181 4.00 -21.02 0.01
CA ALA A 181 5.36 -21.35 -0.37
C ALA A 181 6.19 -20.05 -0.32
N ARG A 182 7.07 -19.95 0.68
CA ARG A 182 7.92 -18.77 0.85
C ARG A 182 8.88 -18.78 -0.32
N ILE A 183 8.76 -17.79 -1.20
CA ILE A 183 9.67 -17.60 -2.32
C ILE A 183 11.01 -17.13 -1.75
N ALA A 184 12.01 -17.99 -1.77
CA ALA A 184 13.35 -17.74 -1.24
C ALA A 184 14.43 -17.70 -2.33
N SER A 185 14.09 -18.09 -3.56
CA SER A 185 15.02 -18.12 -4.69
C SER A 185 14.36 -17.71 -6.01
N ALA A 186 15.18 -17.32 -7.00
CA ALA A 186 14.71 -17.08 -8.37
C ALA A 186 14.07 -18.32 -9.01
N ARG A 187 14.49 -19.51 -8.58
CA ARG A 187 13.87 -20.77 -9.01
C ARG A 187 12.45 -20.92 -8.45
N ASP A 188 12.24 -20.53 -7.19
CA ASP A 188 10.91 -20.55 -6.57
C ASP A 188 9.96 -19.60 -7.28
N VAL A 189 10.44 -18.44 -7.75
CA VAL A 189 9.66 -17.50 -8.58
C VAL A 189 9.22 -18.17 -9.89
N ILE A 190 10.13 -18.88 -10.57
CA ILE A 190 9.82 -19.59 -11.81
C ILE A 190 8.75 -20.65 -11.57
N ASP A 191 8.89 -21.44 -10.50
CA ASP A 191 7.96 -22.53 -10.16
C ASP A 191 6.56 -22.00 -9.81
N VAL A 192 6.48 -20.85 -9.11
CA VAL A 192 5.21 -20.18 -8.81
C VAL A 192 4.59 -19.59 -10.07
N LEU A 193 5.36 -18.95 -10.95
CA LEU A 193 4.86 -18.42 -12.22
C LEU A 193 4.34 -19.55 -13.12
N ASP A 194 4.99 -20.70 -13.16
CA ASP A 194 4.54 -21.88 -13.90
C ASP A 194 3.23 -22.43 -13.32
N THR A 195 3.10 -22.45 -12.00
CA THR A 195 1.85 -22.85 -11.31
C THR A 195 0.69 -21.92 -11.65
N ILE A 196 0.92 -20.60 -11.67
CA ILE A 196 -0.09 -19.61 -12.04
C ILE A 196 -0.48 -19.76 -13.52
N CYS A 197 0.49 -19.95 -14.42
CA CYS A 197 0.21 -20.18 -15.84
C CYS A 197 -0.65 -21.43 -16.07
N ALA A 198 -0.37 -22.52 -15.33
CA ALA A 198 -1.15 -23.76 -15.40
C ALA A 198 -2.60 -23.54 -14.95
N TYR A 199 -2.81 -22.79 -13.87
CA TYR A 199 -4.15 -22.44 -13.40
C TYR A 199 -4.99 -21.73 -14.48
N TYR A 200 -4.43 -20.71 -15.13
CA TYR A 200 -5.12 -19.97 -16.18
C TYR A 200 -5.36 -20.82 -17.43
N ALA A 201 -4.43 -21.72 -17.79
CA ALA A 201 -4.64 -22.63 -18.92
C ALA A 201 -5.84 -23.57 -18.71
N GLU A 202 -6.10 -23.97 -17.46
CA GLU A 202 -7.21 -24.85 -17.09
C GLU A 202 -8.54 -24.11 -16.85
N HIS A 203 -8.49 -22.94 -16.21
CA HIS A 203 -9.70 -22.26 -15.73
C HIS A 203 -10.14 -21.11 -16.65
N GLU A 204 -9.22 -20.46 -17.36
CA GLU A 204 -9.50 -19.29 -18.19
C GLU A 204 -8.60 -19.22 -19.45
N PRO A 205 -8.76 -20.14 -20.40
CA PRO A 205 -7.86 -20.27 -21.56
C PRO A 205 -7.87 -19.06 -22.50
N SER A 206 -8.89 -18.20 -22.43
CA SER A 206 -8.98 -16.95 -23.20
C SER A 206 -8.33 -15.75 -22.50
N SER A 207 -7.76 -15.93 -21.31
CA SER A 207 -7.07 -14.88 -20.57
C SER A 207 -5.78 -14.46 -21.29
N PRO A 208 -5.48 -13.15 -21.40
CA PRO A 208 -4.20 -12.68 -21.93
C PRO A 208 -3.04 -12.81 -20.93
N LEU A 209 -3.33 -13.11 -19.66
CA LEU A 209 -2.35 -13.15 -18.57
C LEU A 209 -1.24 -14.20 -18.76
N PRO A 210 -1.50 -15.45 -19.21
CA PRO A 210 -0.45 -16.44 -19.41
C PRO A 210 0.68 -15.96 -20.34
N VAL A 211 0.35 -15.22 -21.40
CA VAL A 211 1.33 -14.70 -22.35
C VAL A 211 2.25 -13.67 -21.69
N LEU A 212 1.71 -12.82 -20.82
CA LEU A 212 2.47 -11.81 -20.09
C LEU A 212 3.33 -12.44 -18.98
N LEU A 213 2.78 -13.41 -18.25
CA LEU A 213 3.49 -14.14 -17.20
C LEU A 213 4.64 -14.97 -17.76
N GLN A 214 4.46 -15.58 -18.94
CA GLN A 214 5.53 -16.33 -19.60
C GLN A 214 6.67 -15.41 -20.07
N ARG A 215 6.38 -14.15 -20.43
CA ARG A 215 7.42 -13.14 -20.70
C ARG A 215 8.15 -12.75 -19.41
N ALA A 216 7.43 -12.48 -18.33
CA ALA A 216 8.01 -12.19 -17.03
C ALA A 216 8.91 -13.33 -16.53
N ARG A 217 8.48 -14.58 -16.69
CA ARG A 217 9.24 -15.80 -16.36
C ARG A 217 10.60 -15.86 -17.06
N ARG A 218 10.69 -15.45 -18.34
CA ARG A 218 11.96 -15.46 -19.10
C ARG A 218 12.98 -14.43 -18.62
N LEU A 219 12.53 -13.41 -17.89
CA LEU A 219 13.38 -12.34 -17.35
C LEU A 219 13.90 -12.67 -15.95
N VAL A 220 13.33 -13.69 -15.28
CA VAL A 220 13.75 -14.10 -13.93
C VAL A 220 15.18 -14.63 -13.97
N GLY A 221 16.08 -13.98 -13.23
CA GLY A 221 17.49 -14.36 -13.11
C GLY A 221 18.43 -13.80 -14.18
N LYS A 222 17.92 -13.02 -15.15
CA LYS A 222 18.76 -12.29 -16.11
C LYS A 222 19.29 -10.99 -15.50
N SER A 223 20.53 -10.64 -15.82
CA SER A 223 21.09 -9.33 -15.44
C SER A 223 20.41 -8.22 -16.26
N PHE A 224 20.31 -7.01 -15.71
CA PHE A 224 19.65 -5.87 -16.37
C PHE A 224 20.21 -5.57 -17.78
N ILE A 225 21.50 -5.84 -18.01
CA ILE A 225 22.16 -5.72 -19.32
C ILE A 225 21.63 -6.77 -20.32
N GLU A 226 21.45 -8.03 -19.90
CA GLU A 226 20.89 -9.10 -20.74
C GLU A 226 19.42 -8.84 -21.09
N ILE A 227 18.68 -8.13 -20.22
CA ILE A 227 17.29 -7.73 -20.46
C ILE A 227 17.22 -6.62 -21.53
N ILE A 228 18.14 -5.65 -21.51
CA ILE A 228 18.22 -4.60 -22.53
C ILE A 228 18.58 -5.18 -23.90
N GLU A 229 19.50 -6.15 -23.95
CA GLU A 229 19.87 -6.82 -25.21
C GLU A 229 18.72 -7.66 -25.81
N ASP A 230 17.82 -8.20 -24.97
CA ASP A 230 16.66 -9.00 -25.41
C ASP A 230 15.45 -8.13 -25.83
N VAL A 231 15.31 -6.92 -25.27
CA VAL A 231 14.13 -6.05 -25.46
C VAL A 231 14.37 -4.94 -26.50
N ALA A 232 15.61 -4.44 -26.64
CA ALA A 232 15.94 -3.35 -27.55
C ALA A 232 17.43 -3.40 -27.97
N PRO A 233 17.81 -4.22 -28.96
CA PRO A 233 19.22 -4.39 -29.36
C PRO A 233 19.91 -3.08 -29.79
N ASP A 234 19.15 -2.09 -30.31
CA ASP A 234 19.68 -0.78 -30.70
C ASP A 234 19.87 0.21 -29.53
N GLY A 235 19.34 -0.09 -28.34
CA GLY A 235 19.45 0.75 -27.14
C GLY A 235 20.69 0.47 -26.28
N ALA A 236 21.30 -0.71 -26.44
CA ALA A 236 22.43 -1.15 -25.61
C ALA A 236 23.69 -0.29 -25.78
N GLY A 237 23.92 0.26 -26.97
CA GLY A 237 25.10 1.09 -27.27
C GLY A 237 25.11 2.46 -26.59
N GLN A 238 23.95 3.11 -26.45
CA GLN A 238 23.87 4.44 -25.84
C GLN A 238 23.99 4.41 -24.31
N PHE A 239 23.60 3.30 -23.68
CA PHE A 239 23.67 3.14 -22.23
C PHE A 239 25.04 2.71 -21.71
N ARG A 240 25.81 1.93 -22.47
CA ARG A 240 27.21 1.58 -22.11
C ARG A 240 28.08 2.85 -21.94
N HIS A 241 27.75 3.91 -22.68
CA HIS A 241 28.42 5.21 -22.60
C HIS A 241 28.01 6.05 -21.36
N LEU A 242 26.83 5.82 -20.80
CA LEU A 242 26.33 6.52 -19.60
C LEU A 242 26.73 5.81 -18.29
N GLY A 243 26.98 4.49 -18.34
CA GLY A 243 27.29 3.66 -17.17
C GLY A 243 28.75 3.63 -16.73
N GLY A 244 29.68 4.24 -17.48
CA GLY A 244 31.09 4.36 -17.07
C GLY A 244 31.78 3.03 -16.80
N VAL A 245 31.51 2.01 -17.61
CA VAL A 245 32.26 0.75 -17.61
C VAL A 245 32.79 0.53 -19.02
N GLU A 246 34.10 0.65 -19.18
CA GLU A 246 34.82 0.01 -20.31
C GLU A 246 34.89 -1.51 -20.08
#